data_AF-A0A562GQ04-F1
#
_entry.id   AF-A0A562GQ04-F1
#
_cell.length_a   1.000
_cell.length_b   1.000
_cell.length_c   1.000
_cell.angle_alpha   90.00
_cell.angle_beta   90.00
_cell.angle_gamma   90.00
#
_symmetry.space_group_name_H-M   'P 1'
#
loop_
_entity.id
_entity.type
_entity.pdbx_description
1 polymer ?
#
loop_
_entity_poly.entity_id
_entity_poly.type
_entity_poly.pdbx_seq_one_letter_code
_entity_poly.pdbx_strand_id
1 'polypeptide(L)'
;MANTNILQELDQDFDTAEEWLLYYPERLKLYYQDLNYISGGTAAVPEVFVQTGPGDIVLHRVVSLSELDKTEKWLITVEMVQDMLGPKKKLFLDLRRKAADRKKTVNGREVWRSYVQKQFADEMARQYNGVPEKFWLSDQSLSAWWKNIVELMRLVALKRGCF
;
A
#
# COMPACT_ATOMS: atom_id res chain seq x y z
N MET A 1 -17.00 -11.02 27.41
CA MET A 1 -16.58 -11.53 26.08
C MET A 1 -16.59 -10.42 25.01
N ALA A 2 -16.25 -9.16 25.35
CA ALA A 2 -16.19 -8.05 24.38
C ALA A 2 -14.75 -7.67 23.97
N ASN A 3 -13.76 -7.92 24.83
CA ASN A 3 -12.35 -7.55 24.58
C ASN A 3 -11.68 -8.33 23.44
N THR A 4 -12.14 -9.55 23.13
CA THR A 4 -11.55 -10.36 22.05
C THR A 4 -11.84 -9.75 20.67
N ASN A 5 -12.96 -9.05 20.53
CA ASN A 5 -13.37 -8.46 19.25
C ASN A 5 -12.56 -7.20 18.92
N ILE A 6 -12.37 -6.30 19.89
CA ILE A 6 -11.59 -5.06 19.70
C ILE A 6 -10.12 -5.35 19.34
N LEU A 7 -9.49 -6.33 19.99
CA LEU A 7 -8.10 -6.68 19.67
C LEU A 7 -7.98 -7.24 18.24
N GLN A 8 -8.96 -8.03 17.80
CA GLN A 8 -9.00 -8.54 16.43
C GLN A 8 -9.20 -7.43 15.40
N GLU A 9 -10.09 -6.46 15.69
CA GLU A 9 -10.28 -5.29 14.82
C GLU A 9 -8.98 -4.48 14.70
N LEU A 10 -8.26 -4.25 15.81
CA LEU A 10 -7.00 -3.51 15.79
C LEU A 10 -5.88 -4.22 15.03
N ASP A 11 -5.84 -5.56 15.08
CA ASP A 11 -4.91 -6.37 14.29
C ASP A 11 -5.28 -6.31 12.80
N GLN A 12 -6.58 -6.40 12.47
CA GLN A 12 -7.06 -6.29 11.09
C GLN A 12 -6.79 -4.90 10.49
N ASP A 13 -6.92 -3.84 11.28
CA ASP A 13 -6.55 -2.47 10.87
C ASP A 13 -5.06 -2.36 10.56
N PHE A 14 -4.22 -3.04 11.35
CA PHE A 14 -2.78 -3.06 11.15
C PHE A 14 -2.42 -3.78 9.85
N ASP A 15 -2.99 -4.96 9.61
CA ASP A 15 -2.78 -5.74 8.38
C ASP A 15 -3.27 -4.97 7.15
N THR A 16 -4.45 -4.34 7.24
CA THR A 16 -5.00 -3.51 6.18
C THR A 16 -4.07 -2.33 5.86
N ALA A 17 -3.57 -1.63 6.88
CA ALA A 17 -2.61 -0.53 6.70
C ALA A 17 -1.29 -1.03 6.08
N GLU A 18 -0.82 -2.21 6.47
CA GLU A 18 0.38 -2.85 5.93
C GLU A 18 0.22 -3.12 4.42
N GLU A 19 -0.89 -3.73 4.02
CA GLU A 19 -1.17 -4.04 2.61
C GLU A 19 -1.26 -2.78 1.75
N TRP A 20 -1.96 -1.74 2.22
CA TRP A 20 -2.06 -0.47 1.49
C TRP A 20 -0.69 0.19 1.28
N LEU A 21 0.24 0.07 2.24
CA LEU A 21 1.60 0.57 2.07
C LEU A 21 2.40 -0.25 1.06
N LEU A 22 2.33 -1.58 1.14
CA LEU A 22 3.10 -2.50 0.29
C LEU A 22 2.64 -2.47 -1.17
N TYR A 23 1.33 -2.52 -1.39
CA TYR A 23 0.73 -2.66 -2.73
C TYR A 23 0.28 -1.32 -3.32
N TYR A 24 0.64 -0.20 -2.70
CA TYR A 24 0.33 1.14 -3.21
C TYR A 24 0.62 1.32 -4.72
N PRO A 25 1.80 0.97 -5.26
CA PRO A 25 2.07 1.18 -6.69
C PRO A 25 1.12 0.41 -7.61
N GLU A 26 0.76 -0.81 -7.22
CA GLU A 26 -0.18 -1.65 -7.96
C GLU A 26 -1.61 -1.10 -7.86
N ARG A 27 -2.05 -0.75 -6.65
CA ARG A 27 -3.39 -0.17 -6.41
C ARG A 27 -3.56 1.18 -7.11
N LEU A 28 -2.53 2.03 -7.15
CA LEU A 28 -2.54 3.28 -7.89
C LEU A 28 -2.71 3.05 -9.39
N LYS A 29 -2.00 2.07 -9.94
CA LYS A 29 -2.13 1.69 -11.36
C LYS A 29 -3.55 1.21 -11.68
N LEU A 30 -4.12 0.33 -10.85
CA LEU A 30 -5.48 -0.18 -11.01
C LEU A 30 -6.51 0.94 -10.92
N TYR A 31 -6.38 1.84 -9.94
CA TYR A 31 -7.24 3.01 -9.77
C TYR A 31 -7.34 3.86 -11.04
N TYR A 32 -6.21 4.20 -11.67
CA TYR A 32 -6.24 4.95 -12.93
C TYR A 32 -6.78 4.14 -14.12
N GLN A 33 -6.60 2.81 -14.14
CA GLN A 33 -7.22 1.96 -15.16
C GLN A 33 -8.74 1.97 -15.03
N ASP A 34 -9.26 1.86 -13.81
CA ASP A 34 -10.69 1.89 -13.52
C ASP A 34 -11.31 3.27 -13.81
N LEU A 35 -10.63 4.36 -13.44
CA LEU A 35 -11.04 5.73 -13.82
C LEU A 35 -11.16 5.89 -15.33
N ASN A 36 -10.16 5.43 -16.08
CA ASN A 36 -10.17 5.49 -17.54
C ASN A 36 -11.29 4.64 -18.15
N TYR A 37 -11.59 3.47 -17.58
CA TYR A 37 -12.69 2.63 -18.00
C TYR A 37 -14.04 3.33 -17.81
N ILE A 38 -14.29 3.92 -16.63
CA ILE A 38 -15.55 4.61 -16.33
C ILE A 38 -15.73 5.90 -17.14
N SER A 39 -14.65 6.63 -17.39
CA SER A 39 -14.62 7.85 -18.21
C SER A 39 -14.76 7.54 -19.71
N GLY A 40 -14.06 6.51 -20.19
CA GLY A 40 -14.06 6.05 -21.58
C GLY A 40 -15.34 5.33 -22.02
N GLY A 41 -16.16 4.84 -21.08
CA GLY A 41 -17.49 4.26 -21.35
C GLY A 41 -18.54 5.22 -21.93
N THR A 42 -18.15 6.45 -22.30
CA THR A 42 -18.96 7.37 -23.11
C THR A 42 -18.74 7.20 -24.61
N ALA A 43 -17.76 6.40 -25.05
CA ALA A 43 -17.49 6.09 -26.45
C ALA A 43 -17.72 4.59 -26.72
N ALA A 44 -18.81 4.30 -27.45
CA ALA A 44 -19.23 2.99 -27.96
C ALA A 44 -19.72 1.99 -26.90
N VAL A 45 -21.05 1.87 -26.80
CA VAL A 45 -21.74 0.71 -26.22
C VAL A 45 -21.35 -0.52 -27.05
N PRO A 46 -20.66 -1.54 -26.52
CA PRO A 46 -20.59 -2.82 -27.18
C PRO A 46 -21.96 -3.48 -27.01
N GLU A 47 -22.61 -3.69 -28.15
CA GLU A 47 -23.86 -4.42 -28.31
C GLU A 47 -23.64 -5.90 -27.95
N VAL A 48 -23.55 -6.24 -26.65
CA VAL A 48 -23.96 -7.51 -26.02
C VAL A 48 -23.77 -7.34 -24.49
N PHE A 49 -24.79 -6.81 -23.81
CA PHE A 49 -25.05 -7.17 -22.43
C PHE A 49 -26.52 -7.60 -22.36
N VAL A 50 -26.73 -8.87 -22.05
CA VAL A 50 -28.06 -9.45 -21.88
C VAL A 50 -28.67 -8.86 -20.61
N GLN A 51 -29.71 -8.04 -20.84
CA GLN A 51 -30.80 -7.59 -19.96
C GLN A 51 -30.67 -7.79 -18.43
N THR A 52 -30.66 -6.66 -17.72
CA THR A 52 -31.72 -6.27 -16.77
C THR A 52 -31.78 -4.73 -16.73
N GLY A 53 -32.94 -4.16 -16.35
CA GLY A 53 -33.36 -2.79 -16.71
C GLY A 53 -32.43 -1.61 -16.33
N PRO A 54 -32.81 -0.38 -16.71
CA PRO A 54 -31.98 0.84 -16.55
C PRO A 54 -31.43 1.09 -15.13
N GLY A 55 -32.08 0.54 -14.10
CA GLY A 55 -31.64 0.65 -12.71
C GLY A 55 -30.34 -0.10 -12.40
N ASP A 56 -30.05 -1.23 -13.06
CA ASP A 56 -28.89 -2.07 -12.74
C ASP A 56 -27.58 -1.46 -13.25
N ILE A 57 -27.60 -0.81 -14.41
CA ILE A 57 -26.42 -0.11 -14.97
C ILE A 57 -26.08 1.11 -14.13
N VAL A 58 -27.09 1.89 -13.71
CA VAL A 58 -26.90 3.06 -12.85
C VAL A 58 -26.40 2.63 -11.46
N LEU A 59 -27.00 1.58 -10.89
CA LEU A 59 -26.57 1.02 -9.61
C LEU A 59 -25.12 0.53 -9.67
N HIS A 60 -24.76 -0.25 -10.70
CA HIS A 60 -23.39 -0.72 -10.89
C HIS A 60 -22.41 0.46 -11.01
N ARG A 61 -22.76 1.51 -11.77
CA ARG A 61 -21.92 2.71 -11.91
C ARG A 61 -21.76 3.46 -10.59
N VAL A 62 -22.83 3.62 -9.81
CA VAL A 62 -22.78 4.27 -8.49
C VAL A 62 -21.94 3.46 -7.50
N VAL A 63 -22.07 2.13 -7.49
CA VAL A 63 -21.24 1.23 -6.67
C VAL A 63 -19.78 1.36 -7.08
N SER A 64 -19.46 1.31 -8.38
CA SER A 64 -18.09 1.51 -8.88
C SER A 64 -17.50 2.86 -8.47
N LEU A 65 -18.27 3.94 -8.54
CA LEU A 65 -17.82 5.27 -8.10
C LEU A 65 -17.55 5.31 -6.59
N SER A 66 -18.41 4.71 -5.77
CA SER A 66 -18.22 4.69 -4.32
C SER A 66 -16.97 3.90 -3.88
N GLU A 67 -16.63 2.82 -4.60
CA GLU A 67 -15.41 2.05 -4.35
C GLU A 67 -14.15 2.79 -4.84
N LEU A 68 -14.27 3.57 -5.92
CA LEU A 68 -13.20 4.48 -6.35
C LEU A 68 -12.94 5.59 -5.34
N ASP A 69 -13.98 6.20 -4.76
CA ASP A 69 -13.82 7.22 -3.72
C ASP A 69 -13.08 6.66 -2.50
N LYS A 70 -13.43 5.44 -2.07
CA LYS A 70 -12.71 4.74 -0.98
C LYS A 70 -11.26 4.47 -1.36
N THR A 71 -11.02 3.98 -2.58
CA THR A 71 -9.67 3.67 -3.08
C THR A 71 -8.81 4.93 -3.14
N GLU A 72 -9.33 6.01 -3.72
CA GLU A 72 -8.67 7.31 -3.80
C GLU A 72 -8.30 7.82 -2.41
N LYS A 73 -9.23 7.73 -1.45
CA LYS A 73 -8.99 8.15 -0.08
C LYS A 73 -7.82 7.39 0.55
N TRP A 74 -7.72 6.09 0.32
CA TRP A 74 -6.59 5.29 0.78
C TRP A 74 -5.29 5.66 0.05
N LEU A 75 -5.31 5.87 -1.27
CA LEU A 75 -4.14 6.29 -2.04
C LEU A 75 -3.56 7.62 -1.53
N ILE A 76 -4.41 8.64 -1.37
CA ILE A 76 -4.03 9.94 -0.79
C ILE A 76 -3.45 9.77 0.61
N THR A 77 -4.02 8.87 1.41
CA THR A 77 -3.52 8.60 2.77
C THR A 77 -2.10 8.04 2.73
N VAL A 78 -1.82 7.11 1.81
CA VAL A 78 -0.48 6.53 1.62
C VAL A 78 0.52 7.59 1.12
N GLU A 79 0.11 8.52 0.26
CA GLU A 79 0.93 9.65 -0.18
C GLU A 79 1.26 10.60 0.99
N MET A 80 0.26 10.98 1.78
CA MET A 80 0.45 11.81 2.96
C MET A 80 1.44 11.20 3.95
N VAL A 81 1.31 9.90 4.22
CA VAL A 81 2.22 9.19 5.13
C VAL A 81 3.63 9.17 4.56
N GLN A 82 3.78 8.89 3.26
CA GLN A 82 5.08 8.98 2.59
C GLN A 82 5.70 10.36 2.77
N ASP A 83 4.95 11.44 2.58
CA ASP A 83 5.47 12.80 2.73
C ASP A 83 5.91 13.15 4.15
N MET A 84 5.30 12.55 5.16
CA MET A 84 5.74 12.67 6.55
C MET A 84 7.04 11.90 6.84
N LEU A 85 7.44 10.95 5.99
CA LEU A 85 8.67 10.18 6.18
C LEU A 85 9.91 10.99 5.77
N GLY A 86 10.93 10.96 6.62
CA GLY A 86 12.26 11.45 6.24
C GLY A 86 12.90 10.61 5.12
N PRO A 87 13.91 11.13 4.41
CA PRO A 87 14.48 10.51 3.20
C PRO A 87 14.90 9.04 3.36
N LYS A 88 15.53 8.69 4.49
CA LYS A 88 15.95 7.31 4.78
C LYS A 88 14.76 6.34 4.91
N LYS A 89 13.66 6.79 5.54
CA LYS A 89 12.45 5.97 5.71
C LYS A 89 11.66 5.86 4.40
N LYS A 90 11.66 6.89 3.56
CA LYS A 90 11.14 6.83 2.18
C LYS A 90 11.87 5.75 1.37
N LEU A 91 13.20 5.80 1.34
CA LEU A 91 14.03 4.78 0.67
C LEU A 91 13.75 3.37 1.22
N PHE A 92 13.67 3.23 2.54
CA PHE A 92 13.33 1.95 3.18
C PHE A 92 11.96 1.42 2.72
N LEU A 93 10.93 2.27 2.68
CA LEU A 93 9.58 1.90 2.22
C LEU A 93 9.59 1.44 0.75
N ASP A 94 10.30 2.16 -0.13
CA ASP A 94 10.41 1.78 -1.54
C ASP A 94 11.12 0.43 -1.72
N LEU A 95 12.17 0.16 -0.94
CA LEU A 95 12.84 -1.13 -0.94
C LEU A 95 11.93 -2.24 -0.39
N ARG A 96 11.12 -1.94 0.64
CA ARG A 96 10.15 -2.90 1.21
C ARG A 96 9.06 -3.28 0.20
N ARG A 97 8.57 -2.32 -0.60
CA ARG A 97 7.65 -2.55 -1.72
C ARG A 97 8.28 -3.46 -2.78
N LYS A 98 9.49 -3.12 -3.24
CA LYS A 98 10.25 -3.96 -4.18
C LYS A 98 10.51 -5.38 -3.65
N ALA A 99 10.64 -5.53 -2.33
CA ALA A 99 10.81 -6.83 -1.70
C ALA A 99 9.53 -7.66 -1.76
N ALA A 100 8.37 -7.04 -1.54
CA ALA A 100 7.05 -7.69 -1.60
C ALA A 100 6.77 -8.21 -3.01
N ASP A 101 7.05 -7.42 -4.05
CA ASP A 101 6.85 -7.81 -5.45
C ASP A 101 7.66 -9.06 -5.84
N ARG A 102 8.83 -9.24 -5.23
CA ARG A 102 9.75 -10.33 -5.57
C ARG A 102 9.32 -11.69 -5.02
N LYS A 103 8.31 -11.75 -4.12
CA LYS A 103 7.79 -12.98 -3.48
C LYS A 103 8.89 -13.99 -3.08
N LYS A 104 10.03 -13.50 -2.56
CA LYS A 104 11.16 -14.37 -2.20
C LYS A 104 11.01 -14.86 -0.77
N THR A 105 10.48 -16.07 -0.64
CA THR A 105 10.56 -16.86 0.59
C THR A 105 11.73 -17.82 0.53
N VAL A 106 12.57 -17.88 1.56
CA VAL A 106 13.56 -18.95 1.76
C VAL A 106 13.11 -19.73 2.99
N ASN A 107 12.93 -21.05 2.85
CA ASN A 107 12.45 -21.94 3.92
C ASN A 107 11.13 -21.47 4.57
N GLY A 108 10.19 -20.94 3.77
CA GLY A 108 8.90 -20.46 4.26
C GLY A 108 8.93 -19.14 5.03
N ARG A 109 10.08 -18.45 5.10
CA ARG A 109 10.22 -17.13 5.73
C ARG A 109 10.43 -16.05 4.68
N GLU A 110 9.70 -14.94 4.81
CA GLU A 110 9.92 -13.78 3.97
C GLU A 110 11.33 -13.23 4.19
N VAL A 111 12.15 -13.22 3.13
CA VAL A 111 13.56 -12.77 3.20
C VAL A 111 13.67 -11.29 2.82
N TRP A 112 12.62 -10.52 3.07
CA TRP A 112 12.62 -9.11 2.72
C TRP A 112 13.72 -8.35 3.50
N ARG A 113 14.03 -8.76 4.74
CA ARG A 113 15.05 -8.10 5.58
C ARG A 113 16.42 -8.08 4.92
N SER A 114 16.97 -9.23 4.54
CA SER A 114 18.31 -9.30 3.94
C SER A 114 18.38 -8.56 2.60
N TYR A 115 17.30 -8.61 1.81
CA TYR A 115 17.19 -7.82 0.59
C TYR A 115 17.24 -6.32 0.89
N VAL A 116 16.40 -5.85 1.82
CA VAL A 116 16.32 -4.44 2.20
C VAL A 116 17.63 -3.97 2.84
N GLN A 117 18.26 -4.73 3.75
CA GLN A 117 19.54 -4.37 4.38
C GLN A 117 20.61 -4.09 3.33
N LYS A 118 20.81 -5.05 2.42
CA LYS A 118 21.82 -4.93 1.37
C LYS A 118 21.55 -3.73 0.47
N GLN A 119 20.33 -3.63 -0.07
CA GLN A 119 19.99 -2.56 -1.00
C GLN A 119 20.03 -1.18 -0.33
N PHE A 120 19.60 -1.08 0.93
CA PHE A 120 19.64 0.17 1.69
C PHE A 120 21.08 0.61 1.94
N ALA A 121 21.95 -0.31 2.38
CA ALA A 121 23.36 -0.04 2.59
C ALA A 121 24.06 0.41 1.30
N ASP A 122 23.82 -0.29 0.20
CA ASP A 122 24.38 0.03 -1.12
C ASP A 122 23.92 1.43 -1.61
N GLU A 123 22.64 1.75 -1.48
CA GLU A 123 22.08 3.03 -1.92
C GLU A 123 22.57 4.20 -1.06
N MET A 124 22.63 4.01 0.26
CA MET A 124 23.17 5.02 1.18
C MET A 124 24.67 5.24 0.96
N ALA A 125 25.44 4.18 0.73
CA ALA A 125 26.86 4.29 0.38
C ALA A 125 27.06 5.11 -0.90
N ARG A 126 26.22 4.90 -1.91
CA ARG A 126 26.22 5.67 -3.16
C ARG A 126 25.89 7.14 -2.93
N GLN A 127 24.84 7.44 -2.15
CA GLN A 127 24.40 8.82 -1.90
C GLN A 127 25.38 9.65 -1.06
N TYR A 128 26.07 9.00 -0.12
CA TYR A 128 26.94 9.68 0.86
C TYR A 128 28.44 9.42 0.63
N ASN A 129 28.80 8.87 -0.53
CA ASN A 129 30.18 8.53 -0.91
C ASN A 129 30.93 7.75 0.20
N GLY A 130 30.30 6.67 0.67
CA GLY A 130 30.82 5.82 1.75
C GLY A 130 30.90 4.34 1.36
N VAL A 131 31.12 3.48 2.37
CA VAL A 131 31.11 2.01 2.20
C VAL A 131 29.80 1.42 2.77
N PRO A 132 29.20 0.38 2.15
CA PRO A 132 27.92 -0.18 2.58
C PRO A 132 27.87 -0.58 4.06
N GLU A 133 28.97 -1.10 4.61
CA GLU A 133 29.07 -1.58 5.99
C GLU A 133 28.73 -0.49 7.01
N LYS A 134 29.05 0.79 6.71
CA LYS A 134 28.72 1.93 7.58
C LYS A 134 27.21 2.21 7.66
N PHE A 135 26.44 1.75 6.68
CA PHE A 135 25.01 1.98 6.57
C PHE A 135 24.18 0.72 6.81
N TRP A 136 24.83 -0.37 7.25
CA TRP A 136 24.16 -1.63 7.52
C TRP A 136 23.21 -1.51 8.71
N LEU A 137 21.91 -1.70 8.47
CA LEU A 137 20.89 -1.66 9.52
C LEU A 137 20.72 -3.03 10.16
N SER A 138 20.59 -3.07 11.49
CA SER A 138 20.24 -4.30 12.19
C SER A 138 18.80 -4.72 11.89
N ASP A 139 18.50 -6.02 12.05
CA ASP A 139 17.14 -6.55 11.91
C ASP A 139 16.15 -5.88 12.87
N GLN A 140 16.62 -5.52 14.07
CA GLN A 140 15.82 -4.79 15.06
C GLN A 140 15.47 -3.39 14.56
N SER A 141 16.42 -2.66 13.97
CA SER A 141 16.17 -1.34 13.41
C SER A 141 15.18 -1.40 12.25
N LEU A 142 15.31 -2.38 11.33
CA LEU A 142 14.35 -2.56 10.24
C LEU A 142 12.95 -2.89 10.75
N SER A 143 12.85 -3.80 11.73
CA SER A 143 11.55 -4.19 12.29
C SER A 143 10.89 -3.03 13.03
N ALA A 144 11.66 -2.23 13.77
CA ALA A 144 11.17 -1.03 14.42
C ALA A 144 10.73 0.04 13.42
N TRP A 145 11.50 0.26 12.35
CA TRP A 145 11.14 1.21 11.30
C TRP A 145 9.86 0.78 10.59
N TRP A 146 9.73 -0.50 10.25
CA TRP A 146 8.52 -1.02 9.62
C TRP A 146 7.29 -0.83 10.49
N LYS A 147 7.36 -1.30 11.75
CA LYS A 147 6.26 -1.16 12.71
C LYS A 147 5.84 0.29 12.88
N ASN A 148 6.80 1.21 12.99
CA ASN A 148 6.51 2.64 13.14
C ASN A 148 5.84 3.25 11.90
N ILE A 149 6.19 2.80 10.69
CA ILE A 149 5.57 3.28 9.45
C ILE A 149 4.14 2.75 9.33
N VAL A 150 3.92 1.47 9.59
CA VAL A 150 2.56 0.87 9.56
C VAL A 150 1.67 1.49 10.63
N GLU A 151 2.19 1.72 11.84
CA GLU A 151 1.45 2.41 12.90
C GLU A 151 1.08 3.85 12.52
N LEU A 152 2.01 4.60 11.92
CA LEU A 152 1.72 5.94 11.40
C LEU A 152 0.61 5.88 10.33
N MET A 153 0.69 4.92 9.41
CA MET A 153 -0.33 4.72 8.39
C MET A 153 -1.70 4.43 9.02
N ARG A 154 -1.77 3.50 9.97
CA ARG A 154 -3.00 3.15 10.69
C ARG A 154 -3.62 4.38 11.37
N LEU A 155 -2.82 5.19 12.07
CA LEU A 155 -3.31 6.38 12.75
C LEU A 155 -3.83 7.46 11.78
N VAL A 156 -3.13 7.69 10.67
CA VAL A 156 -3.58 8.66 9.65
C VAL A 156 -4.83 8.15 8.94
N ALA A 157 -4.90 6.85 8.63
CA ALA A 157 -6.06 6.21 8.00
C ALA A 157 -7.30 6.28 8.90
N LEU A 158 -7.15 5.98 10.20
CA LEU A 158 -8.21 6.11 11.20
C LEU A 158 -8.73 7.55 11.28
N LYS A 159 -7.82 8.53 11.38
CA LYS A 159 -8.20 9.95 11.44
C LYS A 159 -8.94 10.41 10.19
N ARG A 160 -8.63 9.81 9.04
CA ARG A 160 -9.30 10.11 7.77
C ARG A 160 -10.60 9.32 7.61
N GLY A 161 -10.87 8.29 8.41
CA GLY A 161 -12.03 7.41 8.29
C GLY A 161 -11.91 6.48 7.09
N CYS A 162 -10.75 5.85 6.92
CA CYS A 162 -10.52 4.88 5.85
C CYS A 162 -10.93 3.44 6.23
N PHE A 163 -11.03 3.18 7.53
CA PHE A 163 -11.64 1.98 8.12
C PHE A 163 -13.16 2.19 8.22
#